data_AF-A0A2E0YCX0-F1
#
_entry.id   AF-A0A2E0YCX0-F1
#
_cell.length_a   1.000
_cell.length_b   1.000
_cell.length_c   1.000
_cell.angle_alpha   90.00
_cell.angle_beta   90.00
_cell.angle_gamma   90.00
#
_symmetry.space_group_name_H-M   'P 1'
#
loop_
_entity.id
_entity.type
_entity.pdbx_description
1 polymer ?
#
loop_
_entity_poly.entity_id
_entity_poly.type
_entity_poly.pdbx_seq_one_letter_code
_entity_poly.pdbx_strand_id
1 'polypeptide(L)'
;MQCVCMDDMRLGPDNHFYYSHLDLFDQIIVTPMPQLTIPLGPVSYEMEGKSHEIKLGETKVIDNPSKISSDHELLIIGYKGESGATHIPPIDPNPLSGLGRTWHIPITQGEQTIHFVSPVHSKITWSGGNQDGSHIILKPEHPLEVASWTQTFNATEPELITLTSSGEGSLLLVKGNQGKTNIAGLDDSYLSQSFIPPQLNGKLSIHNPSQDGVNLNWRLGGVSVPGNSSLTIDWPPIDRDNALIVSTSSPVTIQWHQGNDGILQNIALDTGQLSGQEYALFQNGTYTMQLLGEQLLWINDTTSEWNNDSELTTSFTHQGDLEHLQIIDGDSSRLIYESGTNGIMMIERDGENRCISLNISASGWIEVEAPWQDVQGRGEADIIRSWRDGSHFSGMSITLFAETENAPYGAVSSGWAFHLSRLSYEFTSSISGLEVAWSGGAVVTNHPELEPVVLRVPAERGGPGPRFSATIPSLYPVAQGTTGQGYFNGEIELTSRQSLASYSAYEVRRGWYGPYGEQLGDVSASALASSEDWTAFPGQLTLLTDYAGWVPVPSQAAAETVWHTGGEQILFTLQSADLSMLISEAT
;
A
#
# COMPACT_ATOMS: atom_id res chain seq x y z
N MET A 1 -20.33 -5.64 -1.28
CA MET A 1 -19.77 -4.51 -2.08
C MET A 1 -18.32 -4.87 -2.37
N GLN A 2 -17.78 -4.47 -3.52
CA GLN A 2 -16.40 -4.81 -3.90
C GLN A 2 -15.66 -3.50 -4.19
N CYS A 3 -14.36 -3.44 -3.92
CA CYS A 3 -13.56 -2.27 -4.29
C CYS A 3 -12.15 -2.70 -4.66
N VAL A 4 -11.47 -1.87 -5.45
CA VAL A 4 -10.06 -2.04 -5.79
C VAL A 4 -9.33 -0.81 -5.31
N CYS A 5 -8.26 -1.02 -4.55
CA CYS A 5 -7.37 0.03 -4.10
C CYS A 5 -6.03 -0.10 -4.80
N MET A 6 -5.52 1.02 -5.28
CA MET A 6 -4.29 1.09 -6.06
C MET A 6 -3.30 2.06 -5.42
N ASP A 7 -2.03 1.67 -5.41
CA ASP A 7 -0.92 2.51 -4.96
C ASP A 7 0.08 2.72 -6.10
N ASP A 8 0.50 3.96 -6.36
CA ASP A 8 1.64 4.28 -7.23
C ASP A 8 2.94 3.92 -6.52
N MET A 9 3.68 2.97 -7.06
CA MET A 9 4.90 2.46 -6.41
C MET A 9 6.11 3.40 -6.52
N ARG A 10 6.02 4.47 -7.33
CA ARG A 10 7.11 5.44 -7.55
C ARG A 10 8.43 4.76 -7.94
N LEU A 11 8.36 3.80 -8.86
CA LEU A 11 9.52 3.02 -9.31
C LEU A 11 10.47 3.90 -10.14
N GLY A 12 11.76 3.84 -9.83
CA GLY A 12 12.80 4.62 -10.52
C GLY A 12 13.28 5.84 -9.73
N PRO A 13 14.55 6.25 -9.93
CA PRO A 13 15.26 7.20 -9.06
C PRO A 13 14.75 8.65 -9.14
N ASP A 14 14.09 9.04 -10.22
CA ASP A 14 13.58 10.41 -10.42
C ASP A 14 12.11 10.56 -9.96
N ASN A 15 11.47 9.49 -9.50
CA ASN A 15 10.05 9.47 -9.19
C ASN A 15 9.85 9.68 -7.68
N HIS A 16 9.73 10.94 -7.27
CA HIS A 16 9.65 11.28 -5.84
C HIS A 16 8.29 10.93 -5.22
N PHE A 17 8.27 10.45 -4.00
CA PHE A 17 7.09 10.36 -3.15
C PHE A 17 6.63 11.76 -2.72
N TYR A 18 5.34 12.07 -2.88
CA TYR A 18 4.77 13.35 -2.48
C TYR A 18 3.86 13.22 -1.27
N TYR A 19 3.99 14.19 -0.36
CA TYR A 19 3.16 14.35 0.83
C TYR A 19 2.61 15.77 0.85
N SER A 20 1.29 15.89 0.68
CA SER A 20 0.56 17.15 0.66
C SER A 20 -0.25 17.37 1.96
N HIS A 21 -0.82 18.57 2.11
CA HIS A 21 -1.71 18.93 3.23
C HIS A 21 -1.09 18.84 4.63
N LEU A 22 0.22 19.06 4.72
CA LEU A 22 0.92 19.04 6.01
C LEU A 22 0.61 20.30 6.83
N ASP A 23 0.10 21.34 6.21
CA ASP A 23 -0.31 22.61 6.83
C ASP A 23 -1.48 22.47 7.81
N LEU A 24 -2.16 21.31 7.82
CA LEU A 24 -3.14 20.95 8.84
C LEU A 24 -2.52 20.70 10.23
N PHE A 25 -1.21 20.48 10.29
CA PHE A 25 -0.44 20.16 11.48
C PHE A 25 0.48 21.32 11.89
N ASP A 26 0.65 21.49 13.20
CA ASP A 26 1.61 22.47 13.73
C ASP A 26 3.05 21.97 13.55
N GLN A 27 3.23 20.65 13.61
CA GLN A 27 4.51 19.98 13.53
C GLN A 27 4.36 18.60 12.90
N ILE A 28 5.36 18.14 12.15
CA ILE A 28 5.49 16.74 11.74
C ILE A 28 6.81 16.16 12.24
N ILE A 29 6.82 14.84 12.43
CA ILE A 29 8.05 14.06 12.57
C ILE A 29 8.18 13.12 11.37
N VAL A 30 9.38 13.09 10.81
CA VAL A 30 9.69 12.39 9.57
C VAL A 30 10.85 11.42 9.82
N THR A 31 10.74 10.21 9.27
CA THR A 31 11.83 9.23 9.22
C THR A 31 11.72 8.41 7.93
N PRO A 32 12.83 7.97 7.31
CA PRO A 32 12.76 7.08 6.17
C PRO A 32 12.10 5.75 6.54
N MET A 33 11.17 5.28 5.69
CA MET A 33 10.55 3.98 5.88
C MET A 33 11.59 2.87 5.62
N PRO A 34 11.72 1.87 6.50
CA PRO A 34 12.71 0.82 6.32
C PRO A 34 12.16 -0.17 5.32
N GLN A 35 12.80 -0.25 4.16
CA GLN A 35 12.55 -1.33 3.21
C GLN A 35 13.61 -2.43 3.40
N LEU A 36 13.30 -3.66 2.95
CA LEU A 36 14.19 -4.84 3.07
C LEU A 36 15.58 -4.62 2.46
N THR A 37 15.74 -3.62 1.61
CA THR A 37 17.04 -3.08 1.20
C THR A 37 17.12 -1.59 1.46
N ILE A 38 17.96 -1.28 2.43
CA ILE A 38 18.40 0.03 2.89
C ILE A 38 19.06 0.79 1.72
N PRO A 39 18.63 2.03 1.39
CA PRO A 39 19.44 2.90 0.55
C PRO A 39 20.88 2.96 1.07
N LEU A 40 21.86 2.82 0.17
CA LEU A 40 23.28 2.83 0.54
C LEU A 40 23.75 4.21 1.08
N GLY A 41 22.91 5.25 0.96
CA GLY A 41 23.15 6.61 1.38
C GLY A 41 21.98 7.25 2.16
N PRO A 42 22.11 8.51 2.57
CA PRO A 42 21.00 9.26 3.15
C PRO A 42 19.85 9.41 2.14
N VAL A 43 18.62 9.44 2.64
CA VAL A 43 17.42 9.74 1.87
C VAL A 43 17.33 11.25 1.67
N SER A 44 17.07 11.68 0.43
CA SER A 44 16.87 13.08 0.10
C SER A 44 15.39 13.43 0.15
N TYR A 45 15.08 14.57 0.74
CA TYR A 45 13.74 15.15 0.66
C TYR A 45 13.81 16.66 0.41
N GLU A 46 12.87 17.16 -0.37
CA GLU A 46 12.73 18.57 -0.71
C GLU A 46 11.54 19.18 0.02
N MET A 47 11.76 20.36 0.60
CA MET A 47 10.73 21.17 1.23
C MET A 47 11.01 22.65 0.92
N GLU A 48 9.99 23.40 0.50
CA GLU A 48 10.12 24.83 0.15
C GLU A 48 11.26 25.15 -0.85
N GLY A 49 11.51 24.26 -1.82
CA GLY A 49 12.58 24.45 -2.81
C GLY A 49 14.00 24.16 -2.29
N LYS A 50 14.13 23.57 -1.10
CA LYS A 50 15.43 23.21 -0.49
C LYS A 50 15.53 21.71 -0.28
N SER A 51 16.66 21.15 -0.69
CA SER A 51 17.02 19.74 -0.45
C SER A 51 17.56 19.57 0.96
N HIS A 52 17.10 18.51 1.61
CA HIS A 52 17.50 18.05 2.92
C HIS A 52 17.84 16.57 2.86
N GLU A 53 18.66 16.10 3.80
CA GLU A 53 19.05 14.69 3.90
C GLU A 53 18.66 14.14 5.27
N ILE A 54 18.18 12.91 5.30
CA ILE A 54 17.87 12.18 6.52
C ILE A 54 18.41 10.74 6.43
N LYS A 55 19.11 10.31 7.48
CA LYS A 55 19.66 8.95 7.52
C LYS A 55 18.60 7.97 8.03
N LEU A 56 18.75 6.70 7.65
CA LEU A 56 17.96 5.64 8.24
C LEU A 56 18.17 5.57 9.75
N GLY A 57 17.06 5.40 10.48
CA GLY A 57 17.06 5.43 11.94
C GLY A 57 17.07 6.83 12.55
N GLU A 58 17.26 7.88 11.74
CA GLU A 58 17.16 9.27 12.19
C GLU A 58 15.70 9.75 12.09
N THR A 59 15.32 10.62 13.02
CA THR A 59 14.05 11.34 12.99
C THR A 59 14.31 12.83 12.88
N LYS A 60 13.53 13.51 12.03
CA LYS A 60 13.54 14.97 11.92
C LYS A 60 12.18 15.53 12.28
N VAL A 61 12.20 16.58 13.08
CA VAL A 61 11.02 17.37 13.41
C VAL A 61 11.00 18.60 12.53
N ILE A 62 9.85 18.88 11.95
CA ILE A 62 9.62 20.01 11.06
C ILE A 62 8.39 20.77 11.58
N ASP A 63 8.57 22.05 11.88
CA ASP A 63 7.50 22.93 12.34
C ASP A 63 6.85 23.65 11.15
N ASN A 64 5.53 23.84 11.21
CA ASN A 64 4.70 24.44 10.16
C ASN A 64 5.01 23.87 8.76
N PRO A 65 4.89 22.55 8.59
CA PRO A 65 5.27 21.89 7.35
C PRO A 65 4.34 22.29 6.20
N SER A 66 4.86 22.22 4.98
CA SER A 66 4.11 22.53 3.76
C SER A 66 3.93 21.29 2.88
N LYS A 67 4.62 21.20 1.74
CA LYS A 67 4.67 20.01 0.89
C LYS A 67 6.06 19.39 1.00
N ILE A 68 6.12 18.07 1.09
CA ILE A 68 7.38 17.31 1.03
C ILE A 68 7.39 16.47 -0.24
N SER A 69 8.53 16.45 -0.92
CA SER A 69 8.84 15.41 -1.91
C SER A 69 10.07 14.64 -1.47
N SER A 70 10.14 13.33 -1.67
CA SER A 70 11.30 12.53 -1.28
C SER A 70 11.62 11.45 -2.29
N ASP A 71 12.90 11.13 -2.45
CA ASP A 71 13.36 10.03 -3.31
C ASP A 71 13.07 8.63 -2.72
N HIS A 72 12.69 8.55 -1.44
CA HIS A 72 12.28 7.34 -0.78
C HIS A 72 10.98 7.55 0.01
N GLU A 73 10.30 6.45 0.30
CA GLU A 73 9.12 6.48 1.14
C GLU A 73 9.50 6.92 2.56
N LEU A 74 8.74 7.88 3.08
CA LEU A 74 8.87 8.44 4.41
C LEU A 74 7.69 8.01 5.28
N LEU A 75 7.97 7.69 6.53
CA LEU A 75 6.97 7.62 7.57
C LEU A 75 6.84 9.01 8.20
N ILE A 76 5.65 9.61 8.05
CA ILE A 76 5.34 10.95 8.57
C ILE A 76 4.20 10.88 9.57
N ILE A 77 4.43 11.38 10.78
CA ILE A 77 3.37 11.58 11.79
C ILE A 77 3.19 13.07 12.00
N GLY A 78 1.98 13.56 11.72
CA GLY A 78 1.56 14.92 11.98
C GLY A 78 1.01 15.10 13.38
N TYR A 79 1.37 16.22 14.01
CA TYR A 79 0.95 16.66 15.33
C TYR A 79 0.28 18.02 15.23
N LYS A 80 -0.96 18.08 15.72
CA LYS A 80 -1.72 19.31 15.96
C LYS A 80 -1.84 19.45 17.48
N GLY A 81 -1.33 20.52 18.05
CA GLY A 81 -1.25 20.71 19.51
C GLY A 81 -0.32 19.72 20.22
N GLU A 82 -0.61 19.45 21.50
CA GLU A 82 0.29 18.69 22.39
C GLU A 82 -0.19 17.25 22.66
N SER A 83 -1.38 16.89 22.17
CA SER A 83 -2.06 15.63 22.48
C SER A 83 -2.69 15.03 21.23
N GLY A 84 -2.80 13.71 21.17
CA GLY A 84 -3.51 13.02 20.09
C GLY A 84 -3.36 11.51 20.19
N ALA A 85 -3.99 10.80 19.25
CA ALA A 85 -3.85 9.36 19.12
C ALA A 85 -3.93 8.96 17.65
N THR A 86 -3.13 7.98 17.24
CA THR A 86 -3.16 7.47 15.87
C THR A 86 -2.77 5.99 15.82
N HIS A 87 -3.37 5.26 14.88
CA HIS A 87 -2.94 3.91 14.53
C HIS A 87 -1.63 3.99 13.73
N ILE A 88 -0.67 3.12 14.05
CA ILE A 88 0.58 2.99 13.30
C ILE A 88 0.55 1.66 12.55
N PRO A 89 0.44 1.66 11.22
CA PRO A 89 0.47 0.43 10.43
C PRO A 89 1.85 -0.25 10.57
N PRO A 90 1.89 -1.59 10.47
CA PRO A 90 3.15 -2.32 10.41
C PRO A 90 3.87 -2.04 9.08
N ILE A 91 5.18 -2.28 9.05
CA ILE A 91 6.01 -2.08 7.85
C ILE A 91 5.69 -3.10 6.74
N ASP A 92 5.28 -4.31 7.13
CA ASP A 92 4.92 -5.41 6.22
C ASP A 92 3.61 -6.03 6.77
N PRO A 93 2.45 -5.40 6.51
CA PRO A 93 1.15 -5.92 6.93
C PRO A 93 0.85 -7.22 6.18
N ASN A 94 0.21 -8.16 6.88
CA ASN A 94 -0.45 -9.28 6.26
C ASN A 94 -1.64 -8.74 5.46
N PRO A 95 -1.66 -8.86 4.12
CA PRO A 95 -2.68 -8.23 3.28
C PRO A 95 -4.09 -8.73 3.59
N LEU A 96 -4.26 -9.91 4.19
CA LEU A 96 -5.58 -10.45 4.53
C LEU A 96 -6.18 -9.87 5.82
N SER A 97 -5.35 -9.32 6.71
CA SER A 97 -5.78 -8.92 8.05
C SER A 97 -5.34 -7.53 8.50
N GLY A 98 -4.42 -6.89 7.75
CA GLY A 98 -3.79 -5.61 8.12
C GLY A 98 -2.82 -5.70 9.29
N LEU A 99 -2.74 -6.84 9.98
CA LEU A 99 -1.86 -7.05 11.12
C LEU A 99 -0.43 -7.34 10.67
N GLY A 100 0.57 -6.94 11.46
CA GLY A 100 1.97 -7.18 11.11
C GLY A 100 2.84 -7.44 12.33
N ARG A 101 4.16 -7.42 12.13
CA ARG A 101 5.13 -7.85 13.15
C ARG A 101 6.21 -6.83 13.47
N THR A 102 6.35 -5.77 12.68
CA THR A 102 7.43 -4.80 12.81
C THR A 102 6.87 -3.40 12.63
N TRP A 103 7.23 -2.49 13.53
CA TRP A 103 6.87 -1.09 13.49
C TRP A 103 8.10 -0.23 13.73
N HIS A 104 8.13 0.92 13.08
CA HIS A 104 9.03 2.01 13.38
C HIS A 104 8.18 3.20 13.77
N ILE A 105 8.47 3.78 14.93
CA ILE A 105 7.56 4.71 15.59
C ILE A 105 8.38 5.94 15.94
N PRO A 106 8.35 6.98 15.09
CA PRO A 106 9.02 8.23 15.39
C PRO A 106 8.25 8.94 16.50
N ILE A 107 8.93 9.16 17.62
CA ILE A 107 8.38 9.80 18.81
C ILE A 107 8.99 11.19 19.00
N THR A 108 8.16 12.09 19.52
CA THR A 108 8.54 13.48 19.83
C THR A 108 9.04 13.57 21.27
N GLN A 109 9.60 14.73 21.63
CA GLN A 109 9.95 14.99 23.02
C GLN A 109 8.71 14.90 23.93
N GLY A 110 8.88 14.30 25.11
CA GLY A 110 7.86 14.13 26.14
C GLY A 110 7.37 12.69 26.27
N GLU A 111 6.25 12.54 26.99
CA GLU A 111 5.65 11.23 27.27
C GLU A 111 4.68 10.81 26.16
N GLN A 112 4.90 9.60 25.63
CA GLN A 112 4.04 8.97 24.65
C GLN A 112 3.83 7.51 25.02
N THR A 113 2.59 7.04 24.89
CA THR A 113 2.19 5.68 25.22
C THR A 113 1.97 4.90 23.95
N ILE A 114 2.63 3.75 23.86
CA ILE A 114 2.42 2.77 22.81
C ILE A 114 1.55 1.66 23.39
N HIS A 115 0.49 1.31 22.67
CA HIS A 115 -0.40 0.20 22.99
C HIS A 115 -0.43 -0.79 21.83
N PHE A 116 -0.18 -2.05 22.14
CA PHE A 116 -0.12 -3.14 21.18
C PHE A 116 -1.16 -4.21 21.53
N VAL A 117 -1.83 -4.75 20.51
CA VAL A 117 -2.78 -5.85 20.63
C VAL A 117 -2.44 -6.97 19.67
N SER A 118 -2.57 -8.22 20.10
CA SER A 118 -2.30 -9.40 19.27
C SER A 118 -3.27 -10.56 19.58
N PRO A 119 -3.91 -11.16 18.56
CA PRO A 119 -4.81 -12.29 18.73
C PRO A 119 -4.10 -13.61 19.08
N VAL A 120 -2.77 -13.59 19.20
CA VAL A 120 -1.90 -14.74 19.49
C VAL A 120 -0.91 -14.42 20.62
N HIS A 121 -0.28 -15.46 21.17
CA HIS A 121 0.84 -15.27 22.10
C HIS A 121 2.01 -14.65 21.34
N SER A 122 2.58 -13.59 21.90
CA SER A 122 3.59 -12.81 21.22
C SER A 122 4.68 -12.39 22.18
N LYS A 123 5.94 -12.56 21.77
CA LYS A 123 7.08 -11.89 22.38
C LYS A 123 7.29 -10.58 21.65
N ILE A 124 7.16 -9.49 22.38
CA ILE A 124 7.40 -8.12 21.93
C ILE A 124 8.83 -7.76 22.33
N THR A 125 9.57 -7.17 21.40
CA THR A 125 10.92 -6.64 21.60
C THR A 125 10.96 -5.22 21.08
N TRP A 126 11.53 -4.30 21.85
CA TRP A 126 11.66 -2.91 21.44
C TRP A 126 13.07 -2.38 21.73
N SER A 127 13.49 -1.42 20.91
CA SER A 127 14.75 -0.68 21.05
C SER A 127 14.56 0.78 20.64
N GLY A 128 15.18 1.69 21.39
CA GLY A 128 15.03 3.15 21.25
C GLY A 128 14.72 3.83 22.60
N GLY A 129 15.01 5.13 22.76
CA GLY A 129 14.66 5.86 24.00
C GLY A 129 15.45 5.52 25.24
N ASN A 130 16.71 5.15 25.08
CA ASN A 130 17.56 4.60 26.15
C ASN A 130 16.92 3.39 26.86
N GLN A 131 15.91 2.76 26.25
CA GLN A 131 15.10 1.69 26.81
C GLN A 131 15.00 0.54 25.82
N ASP A 132 15.87 -0.44 25.97
CA ASP A 132 15.73 -1.71 25.30
C ASP A 132 14.97 -2.68 26.21
N GLY A 133 14.09 -3.49 25.64
CA GLY A 133 13.31 -4.43 26.43
C GLY A 133 12.64 -5.52 25.63
N SER A 134 12.09 -6.47 26.38
CA SER A 134 11.25 -7.51 25.81
C SER A 134 10.16 -7.91 26.80
N HIS A 135 8.99 -8.23 26.29
CA HIS A 135 7.83 -8.67 27.07
C HIS A 135 7.12 -9.81 26.36
N ILE A 136 6.63 -10.79 27.11
CA ILE A 136 5.80 -11.87 26.55
C ILE A 136 4.37 -11.61 26.95
N ILE A 137 3.49 -11.45 25.95
CA ILE A 137 2.06 -11.41 26.15
C ILE A 137 1.45 -12.77 25.82
N LEU A 138 0.50 -13.21 26.66
CA LEU A 138 -0.15 -14.49 26.49
C LEU A 138 -1.59 -14.27 26.05
N LYS A 139 -2.00 -14.94 24.96
CA LYS A 139 -3.40 -15.00 24.56
C LYS A 139 -4.23 -15.59 25.72
N PRO A 140 -5.27 -14.88 26.19
CA PRO A 140 -6.19 -15.42 27.17
C PRO A 140 -6.92 -16.67 26.65
N GLU A 141 -7.44 -17.51 27.54
CA GLU A 141 -8.13 -18.75 27.14
C GLU A 141 -9.44 -18.50 26.38
N HIS A 142 -10.08 -17.35 26.60
CA HIS A 142 -11.38 -17.03 26.03
C HIS A 142 -11.23 -16.51 24.58
N PRO A 143 -12.02 -16.99 23.61
CA PRO A 143 -11.85 -16.66 22.19
C PRO A 143 -12.07 -15.18 21.86
N LEU A 144 -12.91 -14.48 22.62
CA LEU A 144 -13.17 -13.03 22.47
C LEU A 144 -12.19 -12.14 23.24
N GLU A 145 -11.14 -12.71 23.84
CA GLU A 145 -10.11 -11.94 24.53
C GLU A 145 -8.79 -12.01 23.79
N VAL A 146 -8.09 -10.89 23.82
CA VAL A 146 -6.89 -10.62 23.05
C VAL A 146 -5.79 -10.19 24.00
N ALA A 147 -4.57 -10.61 23.70
CA ALA A 147 -3.42 -10.20 24.48
C ALA A 147 -3.07 -8.75 24.15
N SER A 148 -2.78 -7.94 25.18
CA SER A 148 -2.41 -6.55 25.02
C SER A 148 -1.15 -6.19 25.81
N TRP A 149 -0.44 -5.19 25.34
CA TRP A 149 0.73 -4.62 25.99
C TRP A 149 0.69 -3.11 25.89
N THR A 150 1.07 -2.43 26.96
CA THR A 150 1.14 -0.96 27.02
C THR A 150 2.46 -0.55 27.64
N GLN A 151 3.16 0.39 27.01
CA GLN A 151 4.39 0.96 27.53
C GLN A 151 4.43 2.46 27.26
N THR A 152 4.79 3.23 28.27
CA THR A 152 5.02 4.68 28.14
C THR A 152 6.50 4.93 27.96
N PHE A 153 6.83 5.66 26.90
CA PHE A 153 8.17 6.13 26.58
C PHE A 153 8.24 7.61 26.90
N ASN A 154 9.38 8.06 27.43
CA ASN A 154 9.63 9.45 27.74
C ASN A 154 10.95 9.87 27.09
N ALA A 155 10.84 10.61 25.99
CA ALA A 155 11.97 11.02 25.19
C ALA A 155 12.39 12.45 25.52
N THR A 156 13.69 12.66 25.70
CA THR A 156 14.25 14.01 25.92
C THR A 156 14.44 14.79 24.62
N GLU A 157 14.56 14.09 23.50
CA GLU A 157 14.66 14.62 22.14
C GLU A 157 13.90 13.67 21.19
N PRO A 158 13.49 14.13 19.99
CA PRO A 158 12.83 13.26 19.01
C PRO A 158 13.71 12.07 18.62
N GLU A 159 13.13 10.89 18.55
CA GLU A 159 13.86 9.64 18.27
C GLU A 159 12.97 8.56 17.65
N LEU A 160 13.60 7.49 17.15
CA LEU A 160 12.91 6.36 16.56
C LEU A 160 12.85 5.16 17.51
N ILE A 161 11.65 4.68 17.80
CA ILE A 161 11.44 3.38 18.45
C ILE A 161 11.22 2.32 17.39
N THR A 162 12.00 1.23 17.46
CA THR A 162 11.75 0.02 16.69
C THR A 162 11.05 -1.00 17.58
N LEU A 163 9.89 -1.50 17.15
CA LEU A 163 9.16 -2.56 17.83
C LEU A 163 9.02 -3.77 16.91
N THR A 164 9.27 -4.95 17.45
CA THR A 164 9.14 -6.24 16.76
C THR A 164 8.33 -7.20 17.62
N SER A 165 7.53 -8.05 16.97
CA SER A 165 6.69 -9.05 17.62
C SER A 165 6.85 -10.42 16.95
N SER A 166 6.84 -11.48 17.74
CA SER A 166 6.85 -12.86 17.20
C SER A 166 5.52 -13.26 16.55
N GLY A 167 4.42 -12.57 16.90
CA GLY A 167 3.09 -12.79 16.33
C GLY A 167 2.51 -11.51 15.75
N GLU A 168 1.54 -11.65 14.86
CA GLU A 168 0.88 -10.51 14.20
C GLU A 168 0.04 -9.71 15.19
N GLY A 169 0.01 -8.38 15.02
CA GLY A 169 -0.79 -7.48 15.85
C GLY A 169 -0.98 -6.10 15.23
N SER A 170 -1.57 -5.20 16.01
CA SER A 170 -1.83 -3.80 15.67
C SER A 170 -1.31 -2.89 16.78
N LEU A 171 -0.93 -1.66 16.41
CA LEU A 171 -0.29 -0.70 17.29
C LEU A 171 -0.98 0.66 17.26
N LEU A 172 -1.20 1.21 18.46
CA LEU A 172 -1.72 2.54 18.68
C LEU A 172 -0.68 3.40 19.41
N LEU A 173 -0.46 4.61 18.89
CA LEU A 173 0.32 5.66 19.55
C LEU A 173 -0.63 6.67 20.19
N VAL A 174 -0.40 7.00 21.46
CA VAL A 174 -1.19 8.00 22.21
C VAL A 174 -0.25 8.99 22.90
N LYS A 175 -0.54 10.28 22.80
CA LYS A 175 0.14 11.36 23.52
C LYS A 175 -0.92 12.20 24.24
N GLY A 176 -0.72 12.48 25.53
CA GLY A 176 -1.65 13.30 26.31
C GLY A 176 -3.00 12.60 26.60
N ASN A 177 -4.08 13.40 26.67
CA ASN A 177 -5.42 12.97 27.11
C ASN A 177 -6.55 13.33 26.13
N GLN A 178 -6.19 13.79 24.94
CA GLN A 178 -7.07 14.11 23.82
C GLN A 178 -6.60 13.33 22.59
N GLY A 179 -7.52 12.91 21.72
CA GLY A 179 -7.21 12.29 20.45
C GLY A 179 -8.33 11.36 19.96
N LYS A 180 -8.42 11.19 18.64
CA LYS A 180 -9.34 10.29 17.97
C LYS A 180 -8.59 9.52 16.90
N THR A 181 -8.91 8.24 16.71
CA THR A 181 -8.38 7.45 15.60
C THR A 181 -9.39 6.40 15.14
N ASN A 182 -9.30 6.01 13.87
CA ASN A 182 -10.07 4.88 13.36
C ASN A 182 -9.45 3.56 13.81
N ILE A 183 -10.28 2.57 14.08
CA ILE A 183 -9.85 1.20 14.34
C ILE A 183 -10.07 0.40 13.06
N ALA A 184 -8.98 -0.12 12.49
CA ALA A 184 -9.06 -1.06 11.37
C ALA A 184 -9.67 -2.39 11.84
N GLY A 185 -10.47 -3.00 10.98
CA GLY A 185 -11.00 -4.34 11.15
C GLY A 185 -9.92 -5.41 11.01
N LEU A 186 -10.27 -6.65 11.35
CA LEU A 186 -9.39 -7.82 11.21
C LEU A 186 -9.28 -8.36 9.78
N ASP A 187 -9.80 -7.60 8.83
CA ASP A 187 -9.90 -7.87 7.40
C ASP A 187 -9.25 -6.78 6.54
N ASP A 188 -8.43 -5.91 7.17
CA ASP A 188 -7.76 -4.76 6.53
C ASP A 188 -8.72 -3.71 5.94
N SER A 189 -9.94 -3.64 6.48
CA SER A 189 -10.94 -2.63 6.13
C SER A 189 -11.38 -1.84 7.36
N TYR A 190 -11.71 -0.56 7.18
CA TYR A 190 -12.27 0.28 8.24
C TYR A 190 -13.79 0.16 8.38
N LEU A 191 -14.46 -0.39 7.36
CA LEU A 191 -15.87 -0.77 7.39
C LEU A 191 -15.98 -2.28 7.54
N SER A 192 -15.90 -2.76 8.78
CA SER A 192 -15.71 -4.19 9.08
C SER A 192 -16.77 -4.72 10.04
N GLN A 193 -16.78 -6.05 10.22
CA GLN A 193 -17.59 -6.76 11.20
C GLN A 193 -16.83 -7.20 12.44
N SER A 194 -15.49 -7.12 12.44
CA SER A 194 -14.68 -7.60 13.55
C SER A 194 -13.50 -6.68 13.82
N PHE A 195 -13.39 -6.21 15.05
CA PHE A 195 -12.38 -5.23 15.48
C PHE A 195 -11.69 -5.68 16.77
N ILE A 196 -10.48 -5.16 17.00
CA ILE A 196 -9.81 -5.22 18.29
C ILE A 196 -9.52 -3.77 18.74
N PRO A 197 -10.48 -3.11 19.41
CA PRO A 197 -10.23 -1.79 19.97
C PRO A 197 -9.18 -1.85 21.09
N PRO A 198 -8.46 -0.74 21.34
CA PRO A 198 -7.38 -0.72 22.33
C PRO A 198 -7.92 -0.93 23.74
N GLN A 199 -7.19 -1.63 24.60
CA GLN A 199 -7.47 -1.75 26.03
C GLN A 199 -6.98 -0.51 26.79
N LEU A 200 -7.47 0.66 26.38
CA LEU A 200 -7.15 1.96 26.96
C LEU A 200 -8.42 2.73 27.30
N ASN A 201 -8.39 3.43 28.44
CA ASN A 201 -9.50 4.25 28.90
C ASN A 201 -9.83 5.34 27.88
N GLY A 202 -11.08 5.36 27.44
CA GLY A 202 -11.59 6.27 26.43
C GLY A 202 -13.03 5.93 26.09
N LYS A 203 -13.38 6.15 24.83
CA LYS A 203 -14.70 5.86 24.28
C LYS A 203 -14.57 5.24 22.90
N LEU A 204 -15.54 4.39 22.56
CA LEU A 204 -15.73 3.96 21.19
C LEU A 204 -16.90 4.72 20.60
N SER A 205 -16.68 5.38 19.47
CA SER A 205 -17.73 5.91 18.62
C SER A 205 -17.93 4.97 17.45
N ILE A 206 -19.14 4.45 17.32
CA ILE A 206 -19.54 3.49 16.30
C ILE A 206 -20.51 4.17 15.36
N HIS A 207 -20.27 4.07 14.06
CA HIS A 207 -21.21 4.53 13.05
C HIS A 207 -21.75 3.35 12.25
N ASN A 208 -23.08 3.28 12.15
CA ASN A 208 -23.79 2.29 11.36
C ASN A 208 -24.31 2.95 10.07
N PRO A 209 -23.68 2.67 8.91
CA PRO A 209 -24.13 3.22 7.62
C PRO A 209 -25.33 2.46 7.04
N SER A 210 -25.70 1.30 7.59
CA SER A 210 -26.84 0.52 7.09
C SER A 210 -28.18 1.12 7.53
N GLN A 211 -29.24 0.84 6.77
CA GLN A 211 -30.60 1.29 7.10
C GLN A 211 -31.21 0.51 8.28
N ASP A 212 -30.71 -0.69 8.54
CA ASP A 212 -31.17 -1.56 9.62
C ASP A 212 -30.33 -1.37 10.89
N GLY A 213 -30.88 -1.76 12.04
CA GLY A 213 -30.13 -1.75 13.30
C GLY A 213 -29.05 -2.84 13.33
N VAL A 214 -27.87 -2.51 13.82
CA VAL A 214 -26.72 -3.43 13.92
C VAL A 214 -26.43 -3.74 15.38
N ASN A 215 -26.22 -5.02 15.68
CA ASN A 215 -25.85 -5.47 17.01
C ASN A 215 -24.34 -5.67 17.10
N LEU A 216 -23.71 -4.98 18.04
CA LEU A 216 -22.32 -5.17 18.43
C LEU A 216 -22.27 -6.03 19.68
N ASN A 217 -21.37 -7.02 19.69
CA ASN A 217 -21.20 -7.95 20.80
C ASN A 217 -19.72 -8.06 21.17
N TRP A 218 -19.46 -8.16 22.46
CA TRP A 218 -18.15 -8.51 23.02
C TRP A 218 -18.36 -9.40 24.25
N ARG A 219 -17.28 -9.79 24.93
CA ARG A 219 -17.38 -10.70 26.08
C ARG A 219 -18.30 -10.13 27.19
N LEU A 220 -19.43 -10.79 27.41
CA LEU A 220 -20.50 -10.45 28.39
C LEU A 220 -21.07 -9.03 28.22
N GLY A 221 -21.08 -8.49 27.00
CA GLY A 221 -21.68 -7.19 26.72
C GLY A 221 -22.05 -7.04 25.25
N GLY A 222 -22.86 -6.04 24.96
CA GLY A 222 -23.27 -5.73 23.61
C GLY A 222 -24.19 -4.51 23.59
N VAL A 223 -24.30 -3.92 22.41
CA VAL A 223 -25.13 -2.74 22.18
C VAL A 223 -25.69 -2.77 20.77
N SER A 224 -26.87 -2.18 20.58
CA SER A 224 -27.48 -2.04 19.25
C SER A 224 -27.38 -0.59 18.80
N VAL A 225 -26.91 -0.39 17.58
CA VAL A 225 -26.81 0.93 16.93
C VAL A 225 -27.92 0.99 15.88
N PRO A 226 -28.86 1.96 15.96
CA PRO A 226 -29.90 2.13 14.95
C PRO A 226 -29.32 2.34 13.55
N GLY A 227 -30.15 2.12 12.53
CA GLY A 227 -29.78 2.40 11.15
C GLY A 227 -29.45 3.87 10.93
N ASN A 228 -28.47 4.13 10.07
CA ASN A 228 -27.97 5.45 9.69
C ASN A 228 -27.73 6.38 10.89
N SER A 229 -27.04 5.85 11.89
CA SER A 229 -26.83 6.55 13.16
C SER A 229 -25.49 6.18 13.79
N SER A 230 -25.06 7.00 14.74
CA SER A 230 -23.84 6.78 15.51
C SER A 230 -24.15 6.66 17.00
N LEU A 231 -23.35 5.86 17.70
CA LEU A 231 -23.43 5.66 19.13
C LEU A 231 -22.04 5.72 19.75
N THR A 232 -21.91 6.42 20.87
CA THR A 232 -20.68 6.45 21.67
C THR A 232 -20.87 5.68 22.97
N ILE A 233 -19.94 4.80 23.30
CA ILE A 233 -19.91 4.03 24.55
C ILE A 233 -18.58 4.21 25.29
N ASP A 234 -18.60 4.07 26.61
CA ASP A 234 -17.36 4.05 27.41
C ASP A 234 -16.58 2.77 27.16
N TRP A 235 -15.24 2.89 27.11
CA TRP A 235 -14.34 1.78 26.81
C TRP A 235 -13.02 1.88 27.60
N PRO A 236 -12.42 0.75 28.01
CA PRO A 236 -12.94 -0.61 27.95
C PRO A 236 -14.14 -0.83 28.89
N PRO A 237 -14.90 -1.93 28.72
CA PRO A 237 -15.96 -2.28 29.67
C PRO A 237 -15.40 -2.48 31.09
N ILE A 238 -16.19 -2.14 32.10
CA ILE A 238 -15.81 -2.27 33.52
C ILE A 238 -15.42 -3.74 33.83
N ASP A 239 -14.44 -3.92 34.73
CA ASP A 239 -13.94 -5.22 35.20
C ASP A 239 -13.32 -6.12 34.10
N ARG A 240 -12.64 -5.50 33.12
CA ARG A 240 -11.90 -6.21 32.07
C ARG A 240 -10.43 -5.82 32.06
N ASP A 241 -9.57 -6.83 32.17
CA ASP A 241 -8.11 -6.65 32.14
C ASP A 241 -7.51 -6.89 30.74
N ASN A 242 -8.21 -7.65 29.88
CA ASN A 242 -7.74 -8.01 28.53
C ASN A 242 -8.46 -7.20 27.46
N ALA A 243 -7.75 -6.92 26.35
CA ALA A 243 -8.36 -6.42 25.13
C ALA A 243 -9.45 -7.40 24.61
N LEU A 244 -10.46 -6.86 23.94
CA LEU A 244 -11.62 -7.63 23.50
C LEU A 244 -11.80 -7.58 21.99
N ILE A 245 -12.27 -8.69 21.42
CA ILE A 245 -12.81 -8.70 20.07
C ILE A 245 -14.24 -8.14 20.13
N VAL A 246 -14.52 -7.13 19.32
CA VAL A 246 -15.86 -6.60 19.07
C VAL A 246 -16.34 -7.14 17.73
N SER A 247 -17.43 -7.90 17.74
CA SER A 247 -18.04 -8.47 16.55
C SER A 247 -19.41 -7.86 16.29
N THR A 248 -19.76 -7.63 15.04
CA THR A 248 -21.01 -6.96 14.64
C THR A 248 -21.81 -7.81 13.66
N SER A 249 -23.13 -7.61 13.62
CA SER A 249 -24.01 -8.36 12.70
C SER A 249 -24.00 -7.84 11.26
N SER A 250 -23.39 -6.68 11.01
CA SER A 250 -23.29 -5.99 9.72
C SER A 250 -22.10 -5.01 9.76
N PRO A 251 -21.49 -4.63 8.63
CA PRO A 251 -20.35 -3.71 8.64
C PRO A 251 -20.66 -2.38 9.34
N VAL A 252 -19.74 -1.92 10.17
CA VAL A 252 -19.78 -0.60 10.84
C VAL A 252 -18.39 0.02 10.80
N THR A 253 -18.27 1.31 11.11
CA THR A 253 -16.97 1.93 11.39
C THR A 253 -16.83 2.14 12.89
N ILE A 254 -15.62 1.96 13.42
CA ILE A 254 -15.31 2.17 14.84
C ILE A 254 -14.16 3.15 14.98
N GLN A 255 -14.35 4.13 15.85
CA GLN A 255 -13.33 5.09 16.26
C GLN A 255 -13.09 4.97 17.75
N TRP A 256 -11.82 4.89 18.14
CA TRP A 256 -11.46 5.07 19.54
C TRP A 256 -11.07 6.52 19.78
N HIS A 257 -11.51 7.07 20.91
CA HIS A 257 -11.12 8.41 21.28
C HIS A 257 -11.00 8.62 22.78
N GLN A 258 -10.12 9.56 23.13
CA GLN A 258 -10.00 10.13 24.46
C GLN A 258 -10.29 11.62 24.35
N GLY A 259 -11.25 12.12 25.12
CA GLY A 259 -11.69 13.51 25.00
C GLY A 259 -12.48 13.78 23.70
N ASN A 260 -12.46 15.05 23.27
CA ASN A 260 -13.29 15.55 22.16
C ASN A 260 -12.47 16.01 20.95
N ASP A 261 -11.19 16.36 21.15
CA ASP A 261 -10.32 16.83 20.09
C ASP A 261 -9.71 15.64 19.32
N GLY A 262 -9.46 15.82 18.04
CA GLY A 262 -8.74 14.85 17.22
C GLY A 262 -8.67 15.24 15.75
N ILE A 263 -7.75 14.60 15.04
CA ILE A 263 -7.62 14.64 13.59
C ILE A 263 -7.52 13.19 13.07
N LEU A 264 -8.30 12.85 12.07
CA LEU A 264 -8.29 11.53 11.43
C LEU A 264 -8.85 11.62 10.01
N GLN A 265 -8.58 10.61 9.18
CA GLN A 265 -9.26 10.46 7.89
C GLN A 265 -10.64 9.83 8.11
N ASN A 266 -11.69 10.41 7.54
CA ASN A 266 -13.01 9.82 7.52
C ASN A 266 -13.03 8.62 6.56
N ILE A 267 -13.87 7.64 6.87
CA ILE A 267 -13.93 6.39 6.11
C ILE A 267 -14.90 6.56 4.95
N ALA A 268 -14.46 6.18 3.76
CA ALA A 268 -15.32 6.12 2.59
C ALA A 268 -16.25 4.90 2.68
N LEU A 269 -17.55 5.13 2.56
CA LEU A 269 -18.59 4.11 2.74
C LEU A 269 -18.70 3.17 1.53
N ASP A 270 -18.35 3.65 0.35
CA ASP A 270 -18.44 2.88 -0.90
C ASP A 270 -17.29 1.88 -1.06
N THR A 271 -16.13 2.17 -0.49
CA THR A 271 -14.93 1.32 -0.54
C THR A 271 -14.66 0.63 0.80
N GLY A 272 -15.14 1.18 1.92
CA GLY A 272 -14.76 0.73 3.26
C GLY A 272 -13.33 1.09 3.66
N GLN A 273 -12.68 1.97 2.90
CA GLN A 273 -11.28 2.35 3.02
C GLN A 273 -11.12 3.85 3.32
N LEU A 274 -9.89 4.35 3.39
CA LEU A 274 -9.58 5.75 3.72
C LEU A 274 -9.85 6.71 2.55
N SER A 275 -10.05 6.18 1.35
CA SER A 275 -10.45 6.92 0.16
C SER A 275 -11.63 6.27 -0.56
N GLY A 276 -12.35 7.07 -1.33
CA GLY A 276 -13.50 6.65 -2.12
C GLY A 276 -14.30 7.85 -2.56
N GLN A 277 -15.59 7.62 -2.85
CA GLN A 277 -16.49 8.64 -3.40
C GLN A 277 -17.66 8.98 -2.48
N GLU A 278 -17.96 8.17 -1.46
CA GLU A 278 -19.10 8.39 -0.56
C GLU A 278 -18.66 8.49 0.90
N TYR A 279 -19.12 9.54 1.61
CA TYR A 279 -18.79 9.79 3.01
C TYR A 279 -20.02 10.13 3.85
N ALA A 280 -20.02 9.70 5.11
CA ALA A 280 -20.96 10.17 6.12
C ALA A 280 -20.30 11.22 7.03
N LEU A 281 -20.99 12.34 7.20
CA LEU A 281 -20.62 13.42 8.12
C LEU A 281 -21.50 13.30 9.37
N PHE A 282 -21.01 12.56 10.36
CA PHE A 282 -21.75 12.31 11.62
C PHE A 282 -21.14 13.02 12.83
N GLN A 283 -20.10 13.82 12.63
CA GLN A 283 -19.42 14.56 13.70
C GLN A 283 -19.30 16.03 13.37
N ASN A 284 -19.55 16.88 14.37
CA ASN A 284 -19.27 18.30 14.26
C ASN A 284 -17.76 18.55 14.20
N GLY A 285 -17.33 19.36 13.25
CA GLY A 285 -15.92 19.70 13.05
C GLY A 285 -15.65 20.27 11.68
N THR A 286 -14.37 20.42 11.37
CA THR A 286 -13.90 20.82 10.05
C THR A 286 -13.54 19.59 9.25
N TYR A 287 -14.02 19.52 8.02
CA TYR A 287 -13.68 18.49 7.06
C TYR A 287 -12.86 19.12 5.94
N THR A 288 -11.72 18.53 5.61
CA THR A 288 -10.84 18.94 4.52
C THR A 288 -10.79 17.81 3.51
N MET A 289 -11.33 18.04 2.32
CA MET A 289 -11.29 17.08 1.23
C MET A 289 -9.97 17.21 0.49
N GLN A 290 -9.18 16.14 0.53
CA GLN A 290 -7.93 15.98 -0.21
C GLN A 290 -8.22 15.29 -1.55
N LEU A 291 -7.91 16.01 -2.63
CA LEU A 291 -7.95 15.51 -3.99
C LEU A 291 -6.81 14.49 -4.18
N LEU A 292 -7.15 13.29 -4.68
CA LEU A 292 -6.12 12.32 -5.10
C LEU A 292 -5.82 12.43 -6.60
N GLY A 293 -6.76 12.91 -7.43
CA GLY A 293 -6.58 13.03 -8.87
C GLY A 293 -6.54 14.47 -9.40
N GLU A 294 -7.15 14.71 -10.55
CA GLU A 294 -7.13 16.04 -11.19
C GLU A 294 -8.38 16.87 -10.93
N GLN A 295 -9.55 16.24 -10.91
CA GLN A 295 -10.83 16.92 -10.83
C GLN A 295 -11.78 16.16 -9.92
N LEU A 296 -12.58 16.90 -9.17
CA LEU A 296 -13.69 16.39 -8.36
C LEU A 296 -14.86 17.33 -8.45
N LEU A 297 -16.02 16.78 -8.79
CA LEU A 297 -17.31 17.41 -8.58
C LEU A 297 -18.05 16.63 -7.50
N TRP A 298 -18.44 17.31 -6.43
CA TRP A 298 -19.14 16.68 -5.31
C TRP A 298 -20.40 17.45 -4.93
N ILE A 299 -21.36 16.71 -4.37
CA ILE A 299 -22.66 17.19 -3.91
C ILE A 299 -22.86 16.75 -2.45
N ASN A 300 -23.41 17.63 -1.63
CA ASN A 300 -24.00 17.27 -0.35
C ASN A 300 -25.47 16.91 -0.58
N ASP A 301 -25.83 15.63 -0.43
CA ASP A 301 -27.17 15.12 -0.73
C ASP A 301 -28.27 15.71 0.16
N THR A 302 -27.86 16.21 1.34
CA THR A 302 -28.74 16.77 2.37
C THR A 302 -28.99 18.27 2.19
N THR A 303 -28.01 19.00 1.65
CA THR A 303 -28.14 20.42 1.32
C THR A 303 -27.65 20.63 -0.11
N SER A 304 -28.59 20.68 -1.07
CA SER A 304 -28.35 20.91 -2.50
C SER A 304 -27.73 22.29 -2.83
N GLU A 305 -27.03 22.91 -1.89
CA GLU A 305 -26.48 24.27 -1.91
C GLU A 305 -24.94 24.30 -1.98
N TRP A 306 -24.25 23.16 -1.88
CA TRP A 306 -22.80 23.05 -2.04
C TRP A 306 -22.45 22.20 -3.27
N ASN A 307 -22.54 22.82 -4.44
CA ASN A 307 -21.85 22.33 -5.62
C ASN A 307 -20.54 23.11 -5.72
N ASN A 308 -19.42 22.46 -5.46
CA ASN A 308 -18.10 23.05 -5.70
C ASN A 308 -17.43 22.30 -6.85
N ASP A 309 -17.14 23.04 -7.91
CA ASP A 309 -16.25 22.63 -8.99
C ASP A 309 -14.88 23.15 -8.59
N SER A 310 -14.09 22.33 -7.91
CA SER A 310 -12.79 22.76 -7.39
C SER A 310 -11.70 21.76 -7.76
N GLU A 311 -10.75 22.23 -8.57
CA GLU A 311 -9.44 21.63 -8.82
C GLU A 311 -8.49 21.74 -7.59
N LEU A 312 -9.03 22.08 -6.41
CA LEU A 312 -8.29 22.41 -5.21
C LEU A 312 -8.92 21.72 -4.01
N THR A 313 -8.08 21.40 -3.03
CA THR A 313 -8.49 20.97 -1.69
C THR A 313 -9.43 22.00 -1.07
N THR A 314 -10.56 21.50 -0.56
CA THR A 314 -11.59 22.34 0.05
C THR A 314 -11.81 21.95 1.50
N SER A 315 -11.82 22.95 2.38
CA SER A 315 -12.19 22.77 3.78
C SER A 315 -13.55 23.39 4.05
N PHE A 316 -14.38 22.71 4.84
CA PHE A 316 -15.69 23.18 5.25
C PHE A 316 -16.01 22.75 6.68
N THR A 317 -16.84 23.52 7.36
CA THR A 317 -17.29 23.19 8.72
C THR A 317 -18.68 22.58 8.65
N HIS A 318 -18.84 21.40 9.22
CA HIS A 318 -20.14 20.75 9.37
C HIS A 318 -20.62 20.88 10.82
N GLN A 319 -21.89 21.28 10.97
CA GLN A 319 -22.58 21.39 12.25
C GLN A 319 -24.02 20.92 12.08
N GLY A 320 -24.39 19.82 12.74
CA GLY A 320 -25.78 19.39 12.74
C GLY A 320 -25.96 17.89 12.81
N ASP A 321 -27.05 17.45 12.20
CA ASP A 321 -27.42 16.04 12.06
C ASP A 321 -26.57 15.38 10.95
N LEU A 322 -26.69 14.05 10.82
CA LEU A 322 -26.00 13.28 9.82
C LEU A 322 -26.24 13.81 8.40
N GLU A 323 -25.16 14.11 7.68
CA GLU A 323 -25.16 14.48 6.26
C GLU A 323 -24.38 13.45 5.44
N HIS A 324 -24.73 13.31 4.16
CA HIS A 324 -24.03 12.45 3.21
C HIS A 324 -23.35 13.31 2.13
N LEU A 325 -22.08 13.02 1.87
CA LEU A 325 -21.30 13.65 0.82
C LEU A 325 -20.98 12.61 -0.25
N GLN A 326 -21.30 12.94 -1.49
CA GLN A 326 -21.04 12.07 -2.65
C GLN A 326 -20.27 12.84 -3.72
N ILE A 327 -19.20 12.23 -4.23
CA ILE A 327 -18.52 12.65 -5.45
C ILE A 327 -19.32 12.10 -6.63
N ILE A 328 -19.76 12.99 -7.52
CA ILE A 328 -20.62 12.66 -8.66
C ILE A 328 -19.85 12.61 -9.99
N ASP A 329 -18.68 13.23 -10.05
CA ASP A 329 -17.77 13.19 -11.20
C ASP A 329 -16.32 13.38 -10.72
N GLY A 330 -15.38 12.74 -11.42
CA GLY A 330 -13.96 12.78 -11.08
C GLY A 330 -13.45 11.60 -10.23
N ASP A 331 -12.24 11.78 -9.70
CA ASP A 331 -11.45 10.72 -9.07
C ASP A 331 -11.94 10.35 -7.65
N SER A 332 -11.26 9.43 -6.96
CA SER A 332 -11.46 9.21 -5.52
C SER A 332 -10.88 10.39 -4.72
N SER A 333 -11.44 10.68 -3.54
CA SER A 333 -10.85 11.64 -2.59
C SER A 333 -10.46 10.96 -1.29
N ARG A 334 -9.76 11.68 -0.41
CA ARG A 334 -9.71 11.42 1.03
C ARG A 334 -10.38 12.57 1.76
N LEU A 335 -11.05 12.29 2.88
CA LEU A 335 -11.70 13.32 3.67
C LEU A 335 -11.08 13.37 5.07
N ILE A 336 -10.36 14.43 5.41
CA ILE A 336 -9.74 14.60 6.73
C ILE A 336 -10.72 15.32 7.65
N TYR A 337 -11.04 14.72 8.80
CA TYR A 337 -11.84 15.32 9.86
C TYR A 337 -10.97 15.90 10.96
N GLU A 338 -11.31 17.11 11.41
CA GLU A 338 -10.67 17.81 12.51
C GLU A 338 -11.69 18.31 13.54
N SER A 339 -11.34 18.16 14.82
CA SER A 339 -12.07 18.72 15.95
C SER A 339 -11.11 19.28 16.99
N GLY A 340 -11.34 20.52 17.43
CA GLY A 340 -10.54 21.16 18.48
C GLY A 340 -9.13 21.53 18.02
N THR A 341 -8.18 21.52 18.96
CA THR A 341 -6.81 22.00 18.73
C THR A 341 -5.75 20.91 18.91
N ASN A 342 -6.16 19.66 19.14
CA ASN A 342 -5.27 18.55 19.45
C ASN A 342 -5.55 17.37 18.50
N GLY A 343 -4.51 16.72 17.99
CA GLY A 343 -4.63 15.55 17.16
C GLY A 343 -3.28 15.01 16.69
N ILE A 344 -3.23 13.71 16.44
CA ILE A 344 -2.09 13.04 15.82
C ILE A 344 -2.64 12.18 14.69
N MET A 345 -2.00 12.22 13.52
CA MET A 345 -2.39 11.38 12.39
C MET A 345 -1.15 10.98 11.60
N MET A 346 -1.07 9.71 11.20
CA MET A 346 -0.11 9.30 10.18
C MET A 346 -0.53 9.86 8.83
N ILE A 347 0.42 10.44 8.11
CA ILE A 347 0.17 11.08 6.82
C ILE A 347 0.54 10.10 5.73
N GLU A 348 -0.45 9.75 4.91
CA GLU A 348 -0.28 8.90 3.74
C GLU A 348 0.29 9.69 2.56
N ARG A 349 0.98 9.00 1.66
CA ARG A 349 1.48 9.61 0.42
C ARG A 349 0.34 9.85 -0.58
N ASP A 350 0.51 10.84 -1.47
CA ASP A 350 -0.55 11.27 -2.41
C ASP A 350 -0.95 10.17 -3.42
N GLY A 351 -0.05 9.21 -3.68
CA GLY A 351 -0.25 8.09 -4.60
C GLY A 351 -0.70 6.79 -3.94
N GLU A 352 -0.99 6.77 -2.64
CA GLU A 352 -1.39 5.58 -1.88
C GLU A 352 -2.92 5.52 -1.73
N ASN A 353 -3.44 4.30 -1.51
CA ASN A 353 -4.80 3.98 -1.15
C ASN A 353 -5.81 4.73 -2.04
N ARG A 354 -5.66 4.64 -3.37
CA ARG A 354 -6.66 5.18 -4.32
C ARG A 354 -7.70 4.11 -4.60
N CYS A 355 -8.80 4.15 -3.86
CA CYS A 355 -9.83 3.13 -3.93
C CYS A 355 -11.01 3.56 -4.79
N ILE A 356 -11.49 2.60 -5.58
CA ILE A 356 -12.66 2.73 -6.42
C ILE A 356 -13.62 1.59 -6.15
N SER A 357 -14.90 1.93 -6.00
CA SER A 357 -15.95 0.94 -5.79
C SER A 357 -16.25 0.21 -7.09
N LEU A 358 -16.37 -1.12 -7.00
CA LEU A 358 -16.77 -1.99 -8.10
C LEU A 358 -18.25 -2.31 -7.95
N ASN A 359 -19.07 -1.73 -8.83
CA ASN A 359 -20.50 -2.03 -8.87
C ASN A 359 -20.82 -3.23 -9.78
N ILE A 360 -19.96 -4.25 -9.77
CA ILE A 360 -20.13 -5.47 -10.57
C ILE A 360 -20.02 -6.71 -9.69
N SER A 361 -20.84 -7.70 -9.99
CA SER A 361 -20.64 -9.07 -9.49
C SER A 361 -20.16 -9.91 -10.67
N ALA A 362 -18.85 -10.11 -10.77
CA ALA A 362 -18.26 -10.87 -11.86
C ALA A 362 -17.72 -12.21 -11.36
N SER A 363 -18.03 -13.30 -12.06
CA SER A 363 -17.40 -14.62 -11.87
C SER A 363 -16.20 -14.84 -12.81
N GLY A 364 -15.55 -13.75 -13.25
CA GLY A 364 -14.55 -13.73 -14.31
C GLY A 364 -13.72 -12.45 -14.29
N TRP A 365 -13.33 -11.95 -15.47
CA TRP A 365 -12.50 -10.76 -15.59
C TRP A 365 -13.22 -9.49 -15.12
N ILE A 366 -12.49 -8.63 -14.42
CA ILE A 366 -12.91 -7.30 -13.98
C ILE A 366 -12.05 -6.30 -14.75
N GLU A 367 -12.70 -5.42 -15.50
CA GLU A 367 -12.05 -4.27 -16.13
C GLU A 367 -12.26 -3.05 -15.24
N VAL A 368 -11.16 -2.36 -14.96
CA VAL A 368 -11.12 -1.26 -14.01
C VAL A 368 -10.29 -0.15 -14.61
N GLU A 369 -10.83 1.05 -14.64
CA GLU A 369 -10.10 2.25 -15.02
C GLU A 369 -9.29 2.75 -13.81
N ALA A 370 -8.00 2.97 -14.01
CA ALA A 370 -7.12 3.41 -12.93
C ALA A 370 -7.38 4.89 -12.60
N PRO A 371 -7.42 5.30 -11.32
CA PRO A 371 -7.70 6.67 -10.88
C PRO A 371 -6.48 7.61 -11.04
N TRP A 372 -5.98 7.72 -12.27
CA TRP A 372 -4.88 8.59 -12.69
C TRP A 372 -5.16 9.17 -14.07
N GLN A 373 -4.43 10.23 -14.44
CA GLN A 373 -4.53 10.80 -15.77
C GLN A 373 -4.31 9.78 -16.87
N ASP A 374 -5.14 9.78 -17.92
CA ASP A 374 -4.80 9.05 -19.14
C ASP A 374 -3.62 9.70 -19.87
N VAL A 375 -2.61 8.87 -20.15
CA VAL A 375 -1.41 9.24 -20.89
C VAL A 375 -1.40 8.65 -22.31
N GLN A 376 -2.48 8.02 -22.76
CA GLN A 376 -2.59 7.45 -24.10
C GLN A 376 -2.38 8.51 -25.17
N GLY A 377 -1.47 8.21 -26.11
CA GLY A 377 -1.14 9.12 -27.22
C GLY A 377 -0.28 10.33 -26.83
N ARG A 378 0.11 10.48 -25.55
CA ARG A 378 1.10 11.48 -25.13
C ARG A 378 2.51 11.06 -25.59
N GLY A 379 3.39 12.05 -25.79
CA GLY A 379 4.79 11.79 -26.14
C GLY A 379 5.58 11.23 -24.94
N GLU A 380 6.69 10.55 -25.21
CA GLU A 380 7.55 9.95 -24.17
C GLU A 380 7.96 10.95 -23.08
N ALA A 381 8.30 12.18 -23.46
CA ALA A 381 8.68 13.22 -22.51
C ALA A 381 7.54 13.63 -21.57
N ASP A 382 6.29 13.57 -22.04
CA ASP A 382 5.11 13.89 -21.22
C ASP A 382 4.75 12.71 -20.30
N ILE A 383 4.92 11.47 -20.77
CA ILE A 383 4.77 10.26 -19.94
C ILE A 383 5.79 10.27 -18.80
N ILE A 384 7.07 10.50 -19.10
CA ILE A 384 8.13 10.59 -18.07
C ILE A 384 7.84 11.74 -17.10
N ARG A 385 7.31 12.87 -17.57
CA ARG A 385 6.91 13.97 -16.69
C ARG A 385 5.77 13.56 -15.76
N SER A 386 4.77 12.85 -16.29
CA SER A 386 3.62 12.38 -15.50
C SER A 386 4.01 11.37 -14.42
N TRP A 387 5.02 10.54 -14.69
CA TRP A 387 5.63 9.69 -13.66
C TRP A 387 6.35 10.52 -12.62
N ARG A 388 7.12 11.54 -13.02
CA ARG A 388 7.87 12.37 -12.07
C ARG A 388 6.96 13.18 -11.16
N ASP A 389 5.92 13.81 -11.69
CA ASP A 389 5.00 14.64 -10.90
C ASP A 389 3.90 13.85 -10.17
N GLY A 390 3.72 12.56 -10.49
CA GLY A 390 2.74 11.68 -9.86
C GLY A 390 1.31 11.83 -10.39
N SER A 391 1.12 12.56 -11.49
CA SER A 391 -0.15 12.62 -12.21
C SER A 391 -0.50 11.29 -12.90
N HIS A 392 0.51 10.45 -13.17
CA HIS A 392 0.33 9.06 -13.62
C HIS A 392 1.29 8.14 -12.86
N PHE A 393 0.85 6.90 -12.61
CA PHE A 393 1.64 5.92 -11.89
C PHE A 393 2.85 5.44 -12.71
N SER A 394 3.95 5.15 -12.02
CA SER A 394 5.18 4.58 -12.61
C SER A 394 5.26 3.05 -12.47
N GLY A 395 4.42 2.53 -11.58
CA GLY A 395 4.19 1.12 -11.27
C GLY A 395 3.04 1.08 -10.29
N MET A 396 2.34 -0.05 -10.20
CA MET A 396 1.11 -0.11 -9.42
C MET A 396 1.09 -1.33 -8.51
N SER A 397 0.75 -1.13 -7.24
CA SER A 397 0.28 -2.16 -6.33
C SER A 397 -1.25 -2.12 -6.33
N ILE A 398 -1.90 -3.28 -6.37
CA ILE A 398 -3.35 -3.41 -6.47
C ILE A 398 -3.82 -4.38 -5.39
N THR A 399 -4.81 -3.97 -4.61
CA THR A 399 -5.51 -4.85 -3.67
C THR A 399 -7.00 -4.87 -3.99
N LEU A 400 -7.54 -6.07 -4.21
CA LEU A 400 -8.97 -6.29 -4.42
C LEU A 400 -9.61 -6.67 -3.09
N PHE A 401 -10.61 -5.91 -2.68
CA PHE A 401 -11.45 -6.21 -1.53
C PHE A 401 -12.82 -6.70 -1.99
N ALA A 402 -13.28 -7.79 -1.38
CA ALA A 402 -14.57 -8.38 -1.69
C ALA A 402 -15.18 -9.06 -0.46
N GLU A 403 -16.46 -9.39 -0.58
CA GLU A 403 -17.16 -10.17 0.42
C GLU A 403 -16.62 -11.61 0.46
N THR A 404 -16.22 -12.04 1.65
CA THR A 404 -15.79 -13.40 1.98
C THR A 404 -16.71 -13.95 3.07
N GLU A 405 -16.66 -15.27 3.33
CA GLU A 405 -17.51 -15.91 4.35
C GLU A 405 -17.39 -15.28 5.75
N ASN A 406 -16.26 -14.63 6.07
CA ASN A 406 -15.96 -14.09 7.39
C ASN A 406 -15.72 -12.57 7.42
N ALA A 407 -15.69 -11.91 6.26
CA ALA A 407 -15.37 -10.49 6.15
C ALA A 407 -16.05 -9.87 4.91
N PRO A 408 -16.91 -8.86 5.08
CA PRO A 408 -17.66 -8.24 3.98
C PRO A 408 -16.80 -7.37 3.06
N TYR A 409 -15.65 -6.90 3.54
CA TYR A 409 -14.67 -6.09 2.81
C TYR A 409 -13.25 -6.64 3.01
N GLY A 410 -13.10 -7.96 2.97
CA GLY A 410 -11.79 -8.59 3.13
C GLY A 410 -10.95 -8.50 1.86
N ALA A 411 -9.64 -8.29 2.01
CA ALA A 411 -8.73 -8.44 0.89
C ALA A 411 -8.75 -9.89 0.37
N VAL A 412 -8.99 -10.07 -0.93
CA VAL A 412 -9.08 -11.39 -1.57
C VAL A 412 -7.94 -11.67 -2.53
N SER A 413 -7.29 -10.62 -3.04
CA SER A 413 -6.17 -10.74 -3.96
C SER A 413 -5.31 -9.48 -3.92
N SER A 414 -4.01 -9.66 -4.11
CA SER A 414 -3.06 -8.58 -4.37
C SER A 414 -2.37 -8.82 -5.71
N GLY A 415 -2.03 -7.74 -6.41
CA GLY A 415 -1.36 -7.79 -7.70
C GLY A 415 -0.42 -6.61 -7.87
N TRP A 416 0.54 -6.75 -8.79
CA TRP A 416 1.47 -5.69 -9.12
C TRP A 416 1.59 -5.56 -10.64
N ALA A 417 1.62 -4.33 -11.12
CA ALA A 417 1.84 -4.01 -12.52
C ALA A 417 3.10 -3.16 -12.66
N PHE A 418 3.98 -3.59 -13.58
CA PHE A 418 5.26 -2.94 -13.85
C PHE A 418 5.33 -2.54 -15.31
N HIS A 419 5.83 -1.33 -15.58
CA HIS A 419 6.29 -0.99 -16.92
C HIS A 419 7.59 -1.75 -17.20
N LEU A 420 7.61 -2.53 -18.29
CA LEU A 420 8.82 -3.23 -18.71
C LEU A 420 9.76 -2.21 -19.33
N SER A 421 10.98 -2.10 -18.79
CA SER A 421 12.02 -1.24 -19.37
C SER A 421 12.23 -1.58 -20.85
N ARG A 422 12.37 -0.55 -21.67
CA ARG A 422 12.67 -0.67 -23.10
C ARG A 422 13.99 0.01 -23.40
N LEU A 423 14.97 -0.75 -23.89
CA LEU A 423 16.24 -0.22 -24.38
C LEU A 423 16.19 -0.23 -25.91
N SER A 424 15.92 0.92 -26.52
CA SER A 424 15.87 1.07 -27.97
C SER A 424 17.24 1.40 -28.55
N TYR A 425 17.62 0.70 -29.62
CA TYR A 425 18.80 0.97 -30.42
C TYR A 425 18.37 1.52 -31.78
N GLU A 426 18.88 2.70 -32.11
CA GLU A 426 18.70 3.29 -33.44
C GLU A 426 19.98 3.08 -34.25
N PHE A 427 19.85 2.50 -35.44
CA PHE A 427 20.97 2.26 -36.33
C PHE A 427 20.80 3.05 -37.62
N THR A 428 21.90 3.64 -38.10
CA THR A 428 21.97 4.10 -39.49
C THR A 428 22.09 2.88 -40.39
N SER A 429 20.96 2.39 -40.89
CA SER A 429 20.90 1.20 -41.75
C SER A 429 20.32 1.54 -43.13
N SER A 430 20.44 0.61 -44.09
CA SER A 430 19.75 0.72 -45.38
C SER A 430 18.22 0.60 -45.29
N ILE A 431 17.72 0.15 -44.13
CA ILE A 431 16.30 0.08 -43.78
C ILE A 431 15.96 1.35 -42.99
N SER A 432 15.20 2.24 -43.62
CA SER A 432 14.76 3.49 -43.00
C SER A 432 13.84 3.20 -41.81
N GLY A 433 14.18 3.70 -40.64
CA GLY A 433 13.38 3.54 -39.42
C GLY A 433 13.51 2.17 -38.76
N LEU A 434 14.54 1.38 -39.08
CA LEU A 434 14.82 0.14 -38.36
C LEU A 434 15.10 0.42 -36.88
N GLU A 435 14.26 -0.11 -36.02
CA GLU A 435 14.43 -0.12 -34.58
C GLU A 435 14.65 -1.56 -34.12
N VAL A 436 15.67 -1.75 -33.28
CA VAL A 436 15.80 -2.95 -32.46
C VAL A 436 15.73 -2.47 -31.03
N ALA A 437 14.85 -3.05 -30.23
CA ALA A 437 14.75 -2.73 -28.82
C ALA A 437 14.85 -4.00 -27.99
N TRP A 438 15.33 -3.88 -26.77
CA TRP A 438 15.11 -4.91 -25.76
C TRP A 438 13.97 -4.49 -24.86
N SER A 439 13.01 -5.37 -24.60
CA SER A 439 11.94 -5.14 -23.66
C SER A 439 11.54 -6.45 -22.98
N GLY A 440 11.47 -6.45 -21.64
CA GLY A 440 10.88 -7.55 -20.88
C GLY A 440 11.55 -8.91 -21.05
N GLY A 441 12.84 -8.95 -21.42
CA GLY A 441 13.54 -10.21 -21.71
C GLY A 441 13.47 -10.65 -23.17
N ALA A 442 12.88 -9.88 -24.08
CA ALA A 442 12.89 -10.13 -25.51
C ALA A 442 13.61 -9.00 -26.28
N VAL A 443 14.36 -9.36 -27.31
CA VAL A 443 14.83 -8.43 -28.34
C VAL A 443 13.74 -8.36 -29.40
N VAL A 444 13.20 -7.17 -29.59
CA VAL A 444 12.06 -6.86 -30.45
C VAL A 444 12.49 -5.92 -31.56
N THR A 445 11.75 -5.89 -32.65
CA THR A 445 12.04 -5.04 -33.80
C THR A 445 10.75 -4.59 -34.47
N ASN A 446 10.78 -3.42 -35.12
CA ASN A 446 9.65 -2.86 -35.84
C ASN A 446 9.62 -3.25 -37.32
N HIS A 447 10.55 -4.11 -37.78
CA HIS A 447 10.67 -4.49 -39.19
C HIS A 447 10.28 -5.96 -39.42
N PRO A 448 9.40 -6.28 -40.39
CA PRO A 448 8.85 -7.63 -40.58
C PRO A 448 9.87 -8.69 -41.04
N GLU A 449 11.05 -8.27 -41.50
CA GLU A 449 12.12 -9.18 -41.94
C GLU A 449 13.00 -9.71 -40.79
N LEU A 450 12.81 -9.19 -39.57
CA LEU A 450 13.57 -9.59 -38.39
C LEU A 450 12.63 -10.27 -37.39
N GLU A 451 13.02 -11.46 -36.93
CA GLU A 451 12.25 -12.18 -35.91
C GLU A 451 12.66 -11.72 -34.50
N PRO A 452 11.69 -11.53 -33.59
CA PRO A 452 11.99 -11.24 -32.19
C PRO A 452 12.69 -12.45 -31.54
N VAL A 453 13.61 -12.19 -30.63
CA VAL A 453 14.36 -13.24 -29.90
C VAL A 453 14.14 -13.08 -28.41
N VAL A 454 13.51 -14.08 -27.78
CA VAL A 454 13.43 -14.14 -26.32
C VAL A 454 14.79 -14.56 -25.75
N LEU A 455 15.35 -13.73 -24.88
CA LEU A 455 16.62 -13.99 -24.22
C LEU A 455 16.41 -15.05 -23.14
N ARG A 456 17.33 -16.01 -23.09
CA ARG A 456 17.34 -17.00 -22.01
C ARG A 456 17.73 -16.31 -20.71
N VAL A 457 16.81 -16.29 -19.74
CA VAL A 457 17.10 -15.79 -18.40
C VAL A 457 18.20 -16.64 -17.74
N PRO A 458 19.01 -16.06 -16.83
CA PRO A 458 19.98 -16.83 -16.07
C PRO A 458 19.26 -17.94 -15.32
N ALA A 459 19.87 -19.13 -15.24
CA ALA A 459 19.29 -20.22 -14.48
C ALA A 459 19.03 -19.76 -13.03
N GLU A 460 17.80 -19.96 -12.54
CA GLU A 460 17.42 -19.73 -11.15
C GLU A 460 18.36 -20.53 -10.25
N ARG A 461 19.32 -19.86 -9.60
CA ARG A 461 20.29 -20.54 -8.75
C ARG A 461 19.71 -20.68 -7.35
N GLY A 462 19.09 -21.83 -7.07
CA GLY A 462 18.71 -22.23 -5.71
C GLY A 462 19.88 -22.18 -4.71
N GLY A 463 19.60 -21.77 -3.48
CA GLY A 463 20.54 -21.71 -2.35
C GLY A 463 20.24 -20.54 -1.41
N PRO A 464 20.81 -20.52 -0.18
CA PRO A 464 20.45 -19.54 0.83
C PRO A 464 20.86 -18.11 0.48
N GLY A 465 19.99 -17.14 0.80
CA GLY A 465 20.19 -15.69 0.68
C GLY A 465 19.49 -15.03 -0.53
N PRO A 466 19.21 -13.71 -0.48
CA PRO A 466 18.59 -12.98 -1.58
C PRO A 466 19.60 -12.81 -2.73
N ARG A 467 19.48 -13.64 -3.76
CA ARG A 467 20.35 -13.59 -4.95
C ARG A 467 19.71 -12.72 -6.02
N PHE A 468 20.50 -11.80 -6.57
CA PHE A 468 20.09 -10.96 -7.68
C PHE A 468 20.83 -11.39 -8.94
N SER A 469 20.11 -11.59 -10.03
CA SER A 469 20.69 -11.82 -11.35
C SER A 469 19.89 -11.02 -12.37
N ALA A 470 20.57 -10.15 -13.11
CA ALA A 470 19.99 -9.42 -14.23
C ALA A 470 20.64 -9.87 -15.53
N THR A 471 19.86 -9.87 -16.61
CA THR A 471 20.36 -9.99 -17.98
C THR A 471 20.20 -8.65 -18.65
N ILE A 472 21.31 -8.03 -19.03
CA ILE A 472 21.33 -6.78 -19.77
C ILE A 472 21.86 -7.11 -21.16
N PRO A 473 21.02 -7.10 -22.20
CA PRO A 473 21.52 -7.24 -23.55
C PRO A 473 22.28 -5.99 -23.95
N SER A 474 23.30 -6.18 -24.78
CA SER A 474 24.04 -5.09 -25.36
C SER A 474 24.23 -5.34 -26.84
N LEU A 475 23.76 -4.41 -27.68
CA LEU A 475 24.00 -4.38 -29.12
C LEU A 475 24.95 -3.25 -29.47
N TYR A 476 25.99 -3.56 -30.25
CA TYR A 476 26.98 -2.58 -30.72
C TYR A 476 27.06 -2.61 -32.24
N PRO A 477 26.78 -1.48 -32.93
CA PRO A 477 27.01 -1.38 -34.36
C PRO A 477 28.51 -1.33 -34.62
N VAL A 478 28.97 -2.11 -35.59
CA VAL A 478 30.38 -2.14 -36.00
C VAL A 478 30.47 -1.69 -37.45
N ALA A 479 31.25 -0.62 -37.66
CA ALA A 479 31.29 0.12 -38.93
C ALA A 479 31.69 -0.75 -40.14
N GLN A 480 32.42 -1.85 -39.92
CA GLN A 480 32.76 -2.84 -40.95
C GLN A 480 32.84 -4.26 -40.37
N GLY A 481 31.82 -5.09 -40.62
CA GLY A 481 31.86 -6.54 -40.40
C GLY A 481 30.61 -7.12 -39.74
N THR A 482 30.36 -8.41 -39.95
CA THR A 482 29.37 -9.22 -39.21
C THR A 482 29.82 -9.53 -37.77
N THR A 483 31.07 -9.22 -37.44
CA THR A 483 31.67 -9.23 -36.11
C THR A 483 32.62 -8.05 -36.05
N GLY A 484 32.46 -7.16 -35.09
CA GLY A 484 33.45 -6.14 -34.80
C GLY A 484 33.84 -6.19 -33.35
N GLN A 485 35.08 -5.81 -33.08
CA GLN A 485 35.67 -5.77 -31.76
C GLN A 485 35.77 -4.31 -31.35
N GLY A 486 35.10 -3.95 -30.26
CA GLY A 486 35.24 -2.67 -29.57
C GLY A 486 35.41 -2.96 -28.10
N TYR A 487 36.27 -2.20 -27.43
CA TYR A 487 36.33 -2.20 -25.98
C TYR A 487 35.30 -1.19 -25.48
N PHE A 488 34.43 -1.60 -24.57
CA PHE A 488 33.43 -0.73 -23.97
C PHE A 488 33.61 -0.73 -22.46
N ASN A 489 33.51 0.44 -21.84
CA ASN A 489 33.37 0.59 -20.41
C ASN A 489 31.88 0.58 -20.10
N GLY A 490 31.43 -0.40 -19.33
CA GLY A 490 30.07 -0.47 -18.79
C GLY A 490 30.12 -0.28 -17.28
N GLU A 491 29.39 0.70 -16.78
CA GLU A 491 29.08 0.86 -15.37
C GLU A 491 27.61 0.46 -15.15
N ILE A 492 27.37 -0.45 -14.21
CA ILE A 492 26.03 -0.87 -13.82
C ILE A 492 25.92 -0.58 -12.32
N GLU A 493 24.92 0.20 -11.95
CA GLU A 493 24.64 0.60 -10.59
C GLU A 493 23.26 0.08 -10.18
N LEU A 494 23.17 -0.57 -9.01
CA LEU A 494 21.90 -0.88 -8.37
C LEU A 494 21.45 0.38 -7.63
N THR A 495 20.49 1.10 -8.20
CA THR A 495 20.02 2.39 -7.67
C THR A 495 19.01 2.19 -6.55
N SER A 496 18.10 1.24 -6.72
CA SER A 496 17.06 0.95 -5.75
C SER A 496 16.79 -0.56 -5.66
N ARG A 497 16.30 -1.01 -4.51
CA ARG A 497 15.69 -2.33 -4.37
C ARG A 497 14.62 -2.27 -3.31
N GLN A 498 13.46 -2.82 -3.63
CA GLN A 498 12.28 -2.79 -2.78
C GLN A 498 11.72 -4.20 -2.64
N SER A 499 11.19 -4.53 -1.46
CA SER A 499 10.41 -5.76 -1.29
C SER A 499 8.94 -5.40 -1.26
N LEU A 500 8.16 -6.14 -2.03
CA LEU A 500 6.77 -5.81 -2.34
C LEU A 500 5.80 -6.77 -1.67
N ALA A 501 6.21 -8.03 -1.50
CA ALA A 501 5.41 -9.04 -0.83
C ALA A 501 6.30 -10.12 -0.24
N SER A 502 5.92 -10.61 0.93
CA SER A 502 6.51 -11.80 1.53
C SER A 502 5.47 -12.56 2.37
N TYR A 503 4.60 -13.32 1.72
CA TYR A 503 3.54 -14.07 2.39
C TYR A 503 3.29 -15.42 1.72
N SER A 504 2.41 -16.21 2.33
CA SER A 504 2.05 -17.51 1.79
C SER A 504 0.82 -17.42 0.88
N ALA A 505 0.94 -17.91 -0.34
CA ALA A 505 -0.10 -17.93 -1.37
C ALA A 505 -0.47 -19.37 -1.74
N TYR A 506 -1.66 -19.57 -2.30
CA TYR A 506 -2.07 -20.85 -2.89
C TYR A 506 -2.00 -20.83 -4.42
N GLU A 507 -1.98 -19.64 -5.01
CA GLU A 507 -1.94 -19.45 -6.44
C GLU A 507 -1.12 -18.20 -6.74
N VAL A 508 -0.14 -18.32 -7.63
CA VAL A 508 0.66 -17.20 -8.11
C VAL A 508 0.57 -17.19 -9.62
N ARG A 509 0.12 -16.06 -10.17
CA ARG A 509 -0.02 -15.84 -11.61
C ARG A 509 0.89 -14.70 -12.04
N ARG A 510 1.37 -14.79 -13.27
CA ARG A 510 2.02 -13.67 -13.97
C ARG A 510 1.56 -13.64 -15.41
N GLY A 511 1.39 -12.44 -15.95
CA GLY A 511 0.99 -12.22 -17.33
C GLY A 511 1.80 -11.12 -17.99
N TRP A 512 1.83 -11.16 -19.32
CA TRP A 512 2.48 -10.13 -20.14
C TRP A 512 1.47 -9.55 -21.13
N TYR A 513 1.40 -8.23 -21.14
CA TYR A 513 0.64 -7.50 -22.14
C TYR A 513 1.54 -7.11 -23.33
N GLY A 514 1.07 -7.35 -24.55
CA GLY A 514 1.76 -7.00 -25.79
C GLY A 514 2.04 -8.18 -26.72
N PRO A 515 2.57 -7.91 -27.93
CA PRO A 515 2.67 -8.89 -29.01
C PRO A 515 3.65 -10.04 -28.75
N TYR A 516 4.48 -9.94 -27.70
CA TYR A 516 5.52 -10.93 -27.37
C TYR A 516 5.24 -11.71 -26.09
N GLY A 517 4.06 -11.53 -25.50
CA GLY A 517 3.72 -12.19 -24.25
C GLY A 517 3.77 -13.72 -24.35
N GLU A 518 3.26 -14.28 -25.45
CA GLU A 518 3.14 -15.73 -25.63
C GLU A 518 4.52 -16.41 -25.59
N GLN A 519 5.50 -15.83 -26.29
CA GLN A 519 6.87 -16.34 -26.31
C GLN A 519 7.55 -16.20 -24.94
N LEU A 520 7.25 -15.15 -24.16
CA LEU A 520 7.74 -14.99 -22.79
C LEU A 520 7.13 -16.03 -21.84
N GLY A 521 5.84 -16.35 -22.01
CA GLY A 521 5.14 -17.42 -21.30
C GLY A 521 5.69 -18.81 -21.62
N ASP A 522 6.01 -19.08 -22.88
CA ASP A 522 6.57 -20.37 -23.31
C ASP A 522 7.99 -20.60 -22.77
N VAL A 523 8.85 -19.58 -22.81
CA VAL A 523 10.21 -19.67 -22.24
C VAL A 523 10.14 -19.90 -20.74
N SER A 524 9.21 -19.22 -20.07
CA SER A 524 8.92 -19.36 -18.65
C SER A 524 8.51 -20.78 -18.26
N ALA A 525 7.73 -21.45 -19.11
CA ALA A 525 7.28 -22.83 -18.91
C ALA A 525 8.18 -23.88 -19.61
N SER A 526 9.37 -23.51 -20.10
CA SER A 526 10.21 -24.42 -20.90
C SER A 526 10.61 -25.71 -20.18
N ALA A 527 10.69 -25.69 -18.84
CA ALA A 527 10.98 -26.87 -18.02
C ALA A 527 9.81 -27.88 -17.96
N LEU A 528 8.59 -27.45 -18.25
CA LEU A 528 7.39 -28.27 -18.24
C LEU A 528 7.43 -29.42 -19.26
N ALA A 529 8.17 -29.23 -20.36
CA ALA A 529 8.37 -30.27 -21.38
C ALA A 529 9.08 -31.53 -20.84
N SER A 530 9.64 -31.48 -19.63
CA SER A 530 10.23 -32.65 -18.96
C SER A 530 9.25 -33.45 -18.09
N SER A 531 8.03 -32.96 -17.88
CA SER A 531 6.97 -33.66 -17.12
C SER A 531 6.31 -34.75 -17.97
N GLU A 532 6.18 -35.95 -17.40
CA GLU A 532 5.48 -37.08 -18.01
C GLU A 532 3.96 -36.83 -17.94
N ASP A 533 3.47 -36.30 -16.82
CA ASP A 533 2.04 -35.98 -16.61
C ASP A 533 1.56 -34.93 -17.62
N TRP A 534 2.35 -33.85 -17.83
CA TRP A 534 2.01 -32.82 -18.81
C TRP A 534 2.01 -33.34 -20.25
N THR A 535 2.97 -34.23 -20.56
CA THR A 535 3.05 -34.86 -21.89
C THR A 535 1.85 -35.76 -22.15
N ALA A 536 1.33 -36.44 -21.12
CA ALA A 536 0.17 -37.31 -21.22
C ALA A 536 -1.17 -36.55 -21.24
N PHE A 537 -1.30 -35.47 -20.45
CA PHE A 537 -2.54 -34.72 -20.26
C PHE A 537 -2.32 -33.19 -20.31
N PRO A 538 -1.99 -32.62 -21.48
CA PRO A 538 -1.72 -31.19 -21.60
C PRO A 538 -2.95 -30.36 -21.20
N GLY A 539 -2.71 -29.29 -20.44
CA GLY A 539 -3.75 -28.35 -19.96
C GLY A 539 -4.50 -28.80 -18.70
N GLN A 540 -4.21 -29.98 -18.13
CA GLN A 540 -4.86 -30.46 -16.90
C GLN A 540 -3.96 -30.29 -15.67
N LEU A 541 -3.97 -29.08 -15.10
CA LEU A 541 -3.20 -28.75 -13.88
C LEU A 541 -3.48 -29.69 -12.70
N THR A 542 -4.72 -30.18 -12.58
CA THR A 542 -5.12 -31.09 -11.50
C THR A 542 -4.49 -32.48 -11.58
N LEU A 543 -4.00 -32.89 -12.75
CA LEU A 543 -3.31 -34.16 -12.96
C LEU A 543 -1.79 -34.03 -12.94
N LEU A 544 -1.27 -32.81 -12.81
CA LEU A 544 0.17 -32.54 -12.82
C LEU A 544 0.73 -32.80 -11.42
N THR A 545 1.25 -34.00 -11.17
CA THR A 545 1.75 -34.40 -9.84
C THR A 545 3.27 -34.53 -9.77
N ASP A 546 3.91 -34.69 -10.93
CA ASP A 546 5.35 -34.89 -11.09
C ASP A 546 6.16 -33.59 -11.28
N TYR A 547 5.52 -32.43 -11.30
CA TYR A 547 6.13 -31.15 -11.65
C TYR A 547 5.72 -30.02 -10.69
N ALA A 548 6.69 -29.20 -10.32
CA ALA A 548 6.47 -27.93 -9.65
C ALA A 548 7.20 -26.82 -10.44
N GLY A 549 6.47 -25.78 -10.83
CA GLY A 549 7.00 -24.71 -11.68
C GLY A 549 5.94 -23.96 -12.48
N TRP A 550 6.37 -23.10 -13.40
CA TRP A 550 5.47 -22.31 -14.25
C TRP A 550 4.78 -23.15 -15.32
N VAL A 551 3.47 -23.00 -15.44
CA VAL A 551 2.63 -23.68 -16.43
C VAL A 551 1.82 -22.64 -17.21
N PRO A 552 1.74 -22.72 -18.55
CA PRO A 552 0.94 -21.78 -19.33
C PRO A 552 -0.55 -22.02 -19.07
N VAL A 553 -1.29 -20.93 -18.88
CA VAL A 553 -2.75 -21.00 -18.77
C VAL A 553 -3.34 -20.74 -20.16
N PRO A 554 -4.11 -21.68 -20.74
CA PRO A 554 -4.78 -21.44 -22.01
C PRO A 554 -5.92 -20.43 -21.79
N SER A 555 -5.62 -19.14 -21.86
CA SER A 555 -6.60 -18.05 -21.85
C SER A 555 -6.40 -17.16 -23.09
N GLN A 556 -7.48 -16.52 -23.58
CA GLN A 556 -7.54 -15.91 -24.92
C GLN A 556 -7.07 -14.45 -24.99
N ALA A 557 -6.74 -13.79 -23.88
CA ALA A 557 -6.55 -12.32 -23.85
C ALA A 557 -5.10 -11.87 -23.55
N ALA A 558 -4.34 -12.65 -22.79
CA ALA A 558 -2.95 -12.36 -22.46
C ALA A 558 -2.17 -13.66 -22.28
N ALA A 559 -0.87 -13.63 -22.55
CA ALA A 559 -0.01 -14.74 -22.21
C ALA A 559 0.18 -14.77 -20.70
N GLU A 560 -0.30 -15.83 -20.08
CA GLU A 560 -0.36 -15.99 -18.63
C GLU A 560 0.28 -17.32 -18.24
N THR A 561 1.01 -17.30 -17.13
CA THR A 561 1.53 -18.52 -16.49
C THR A 561 1.15 -18.56 -15.03
N VAL A 562 0.82 -19.75 -14.54
CA VAL A 562 0.54 -20.03 -13.13
C VAL A 562 1.67 -20.87 -12.55
N TRP A 563 2.08 -20.58 -11.31
CA TRP A 563 3.02 -21.42 -10.59
C TRP A 563 2.27 -22.60 -9.97
N HIS A 564 2.59 -23.81 -10.41
CA HIS A 564 1.95 -25.03 -9.95
C HIS A 564 2.79 -25.72 -8.86
N THR A 565 2.14 -26.15 -7.79
CA THR A 565 2.74 -26.87 -6.64
C THR A 565 1.98 -28.12 -6.24
N GLY A 566 1.09 -28.64 -7.09
CA GLY A 566 0.25 -29.80 -6.74
C GLY A 566 -0.72 -29.54 -5.57
N GLY A 567 -1.05 -28.28 -5.29
CA GLY A 567 -1.94 -27.87 -4.21
C GLY A 567 -1.25 -27.56 -2.88
N GLU A 568 0.08 -27.62 -2.81
CA GLU A 568 0.84 -27.17 -1.64
C GLU A 568 0.94 -25.64 -1.57
N GLN A 569 1.02 -25.11 -0.35
CA GLN A 569 1.18 -23.69 -0.10
C GLN A 569 2.51 -23.16 -0.66
N ILE A 570 2.48 -22.02 -1.33
CA ILE A 570 3.64 -21.33 -1.91
C ILE A 570 4.10 -20.25 -0.92
N LEU A 571 5.36 -20.32 -0.48
CA LEU A 571 5.99 -19.17 0.15
C LEU A 571 6.43 -18.20 -0.96
N PHE A 572 5.67 -17.13 -1.16
CA PHE A 572 5.90 -16.17 -2.24
C PHE A 572 6.65 -14.96 -1.71
N THR A 573 7.68 -14.54 -2.44
CA THR A 573 8.41 -13.30 -2.17
C THR A 573 8.61 -12.56 -3.48
N LEU A 574 8.19 -11.30 -3.52
CA LEU A 574 8.37 -10.41 -4.67
C LEU A 574 9.26 -9.24 -4.29
N GLN A 575 10.24 -8.94 -5.15
CA GLN A 575 11.14 -7.81 -5.00
C GLN A 575 11.32 -7.10 -6.33
N SER A 576 11.37 -5.77 -6.29
CA SER A 576 11.76 -4.92 -7.42
C SER A 576 13.19 -4.45 -7.23
N ALA A 577 13.92 -4.28 -8.33
CA ALA A 577 15.27 -3.76 -8.33
C ALA A 577 15.48 -2.87 -9.55
N ASP A 578 15.90 -1.63 -9.32
CA ASP A 578 16.19 -0.67 -10.36
C ASP A 578 17.69 -0.65 -10.65
N LEU A 579 18.04 -0.84 -11.91
CA LEU A 579 19.42 -0.79 -12.39
C LEU A 579 19.62 0.41 -13.31
N SER A 580 20.60 1.24 -12.99
CA SER A 580 21.14 2.24 -13.91
C SER A 580 22.32 1.65 -14.65
N MET A 581 22.45 1.97 -15.94
CA MET A 581 23.57 1.54 -16.76
C MET A 581 24.10 2.68 -17.60
N LEU A 582 25.41 2.88 -17.54
CA LEU A 582 26.16 3.76 -18.43
C LEU A 582 27.12 2.92 -19.26
N ILE A 583 27.04 3.01 -20.59
CA ILE A 583 27.99 2.38 -21.51
C ILE A 583 28.68 3.47 -22.31
N SER A 584 30.01 3.38 -22.39
CA SER A 584 30.84 4.23 -23.27
C SER A 584 31.87 3.38 -24.01
N GLU A 585 32.26 3.81 -25.20
CA GLU A 585 33.39 3.21 -25.92
C GLU A 585 34.68 3.54 -25.16
N ALA A 586 35.52 2.53 -24.91
CA ALA A 586 36.82 2.72 -24.28
C ALA A 586 37.77 3.34 -25.30
N THR A 587 38.14 4.60 -25.07
CA THR A 587 39.10 5.36 -25.89
C THR A 587 40.54 4.90 -25.72
#